data_AF-A0A7K2ZAG3-F1
#
_entry.id   AF-A0A7K2ZAG3-F1
#
_cell.length_a   1.000
_cell.length_b   1.000
_cell.length_c   1.000
_cell.angle_alpha   90.00
_cell.angle_beta   90.00
_cell.angle_gamma   90.00
#
_symmetry.space_group_name_H-M   'P 1'
#
loop_
_entity.id
_entity.type
_entity.pdbx_description
1 polymer ?
#
loop_
_entity_poly.entity_id
_entity_poly.type
_entity_poly.pdbx_seq_one_letter_code
_entity_poly.pdbx_strand_id
1 'polypeptide(L)' 'MESHSGITVQRALELPGLRAGLPEVVAGADRLSRTVRWVHAGEVPNIASLLKGGELLLTTGLGLGTRPAEQRAFVR' A
#
# COMPACT_ATOMS: atom_id res chain seq x y z
N MET A 1 14.97 -24.44 -3.66
CA MET A 1 14.97 -22.97 -3.82
C MET A 1 13.56 -22.59 -4.21
N GLU A 2 12.72 -22.28 -3.23
CA GLU A 2 11.33 -21.92 -3.49
C GLU A 2 11.33 -20.56 -4.21
N SER A 3 10.95 -20.59 -5.49
CA SER A 3 10.58 -19.37 -6.21
C SER A 3 9.50 -18.69 -5.39
N HIS A 4 9.73 -17.47 -4.92
CA HIS A 4 8.73 -16.72 -4.18
C HIS A 4 7.56 -16.40 -5.13
N SER A 5 6.58 -17.30 -5.20
CA SER A 5 5.40 -17.28 -6.10
C SER A 5 4.39 -16.17 -5.76
N GLY A 6 4.78 -15.22 -4.91
CA GLY A 6 3.89 -14.19 -4.37
C GLY A 6 3.96 -12.89 -5.18
N ILE A 7 2.82 -12.21 -5.28
CA ILE A 7 2.76 -10.83 -5.76
C ILE A 7 3.46 -9.94 -4.71
N THR A 8 4.52 -9.24 -5.11
CA THR A 8 5.19 -8.23 -4.26
C THR A 8 4.55 -6.85 -4.46
N VAL A 9 4.86 -5.89 -3.59
CA VAL A 9 4.45 -4.49 -3.80
C VAL A 9 4.98 -3.97 -5.14
N GLN A 10 6.26 -4.21 -5.44
CA GLN A 10 6.86 -3.84 -6.73
C GLN A 10 6.05 -4.43 -7.90
N ARG A 11 5.77 -5.73 -7.83
CA ARG A 11 5.05 -6.41 -8.90
C ARG A 11 3.61 -5.92 -9.03
N ALA A 12 2.96 -5.57 -7.93
CA ALA A 12 1.63 -4.96 -7.94
C ALA A 12 1.65 -3.61 -8.67
N LEU A 13 2.62 -2.74 -8.40
CA LEU A 13 2.74 -1.43 -9.07
C LEU A 13 2.99 -1.55 -10.58
N GLU A 14 3.56 -2.67 -11.04
CA GLU A 14 3.75 -2.98 -12.46
C GLU A 14 2.49 -3.52 -13.16
N LEU A 15 1.45 -3.93 -12.40
CA LEU A 15 0.21 -4.42 -13.00
C LEU A 15 -0.43 -3.35 -13.87
N PRO A 16 -0.97 -3.69 -15.06
CA PRO A 16 -1.51 -2.70 -15.99
C PRO A 16 -2.52 -1.73 -15.36
N GLY A 17 -3.40 -2.21 -14.48
CA GLY A 17 -4.40 -1.38 -13.82
C GLY A 17 -3.81 -0.35 -12.85
N LEU A 18 -2.75 -0.71 -12.11
CA LEU A 18 -2.08 0.23 -11.20
C LEU A 18 -1.13 1.14 -11.96
N ARG A 19 -0.34 0.58 -12.89
CA ARG A 19 0.61 1.32 -13.72
C ARG A 19 -0.06 2.43 -14.54
N ALA A 20 -1.29 2.21 -15.02
CA ALA A 20 -2.08 3.23 -15.72
C ALA A 20 -2.35 4.48 -14.87
N GLY A 21 -2.39 4.33 -13.54
CA GLY A 21 -2.53 5.43 -12.58
C GLY A 21 -1.22 6.16 -12.26
N LEU A 22 -0.10 5.79 -12.89
CA LEU A 22 1.23 6.39 -12.68
C LEU A 22 1.61 6.49 -11.20
N PRO A 23 1.66 5.37 -10.47
CA PRO A 23 1.83 5.39 -9.02
C PRO A 23 3.22 5.92 -8.63
N GLU A 24 3.26 6.74 -7.58
CA GLU A 24 4.49 7.27 -6.99
C GLU A 24 4.75 6.62 -5.63
N VAL A 25 5.99 6.18 -5.40
CA VAL A 25 6.43 5.66 -4.10
C VAL A 25 6.96 6.81 -3.26
N VAL A 26 6.12 7.33 -2.38
CA VAL A 26 6.47 8.46 -1.48
C VAL A 26 7.13 8.03 -0.16
N ALA A 27 7.07 6.73 0.18
CA ALA A 27 7.65 6.16 1.39
C ALA A 27 7.98 4.67 1.20
N GLY A 28 8.96 4.16 1.95
CA GLY A 28 9.25 2.72 2.03
C GLY A 28 9.81 2.08 0.75
N ALA A 29 10.55 2.83 -0.07
CA ALA A 29 11.14 2.32 -1.32
C ALA A 29 12.06 1.10 -1.12
N ASP A 30 12.70 0.98 0.05
CA ASP A 30 13.51 -0.15 0.49
C ASP A 30 12.68 -1.43 0.78
N ARG A 31 11.34 -1.34 0.80
CA ARG A 31 10.42 -2.41 1.20
C ARG A 31 9.54 -2.94 0.07
N LEU A 32 9.79 -2.56 -1.19
CA LEU A 32 8.93 -2.96 -2.32
C LEU A 32 8.95 -4.46 -2.64
N SER A 33 9.94 -5.19 -2.14
CA SER A 33 10.04 -6.66 -2.27
C SER A 33 9.10 -7.42 -1.32
N ARG A 34 8.40 -6.74 -0.40
CA ARG A 34 7.46 -7.37 0.52
C ARG A 34 6.28 -8.01 -0.24
N THR A 35 5.92 -9.22 0.16
CA THR A 35 4.79 -9.95 -0.40
C THR A 35 3.46 -9.34 0.05
N VAL A 36 2.56 -9.13 -0.92
CA VAL A 36 1.15 -8.79 -0.69
C VAL A 36 0.35 -10.08 -0.62
N ARG A 37 -0.38 -10.26 0.48
CA ARG A 37 -1.20 -11.44 0.80
C ARG A 37 -2.67 -11.25 0.47
N TRP A 38 -3.15 -10.00 0.55
CA TRP A 38 -4.55 -9.65 0.34
C TRP A 38 -4.68 -8.21 -0.17
N VAL A 39 -5.75 -7.93 -0.90
CA VAL A 39 -6.08 -6.58 -1.38
C VAL A 39 -7.42 -6.13 -0.80
N HIS A 40 -7.46 -4.91 -0.29
CA HIS A 40 -8.69 -4.24 0.12
C HIS A 40 -8.91 -2.99 -0.72
N ALA A 41 -10.13 -2.77 -1.19
CA ALA A 41 -10.57 -1.49 -1.73
C ALA A 41 -11.71 -0.97 -0.83
N GLY A 42 -11.51 0.17 -0.18
CA GLY A 42 -12.50 0.71 0.74
C GLY A 42 -12.05 1.92 1.54
N GLU A 43 -13.03 2.62 2.11
CA GLU A 43 -12.85 3.86 2.87
C GLU A 43 -13.44 3.72 4.27
N VAL A 44 -12.60 3.84 5.31
CA VAL A 44 -13.05 4.03 6.70
C VAL A 44 -12.10 5.00 7.43
N PRO A 45 -12.60 5.86 8.35
CA PRO A 45 -11.80 6.95 8.95
C PRO A 45 -10.52 6.55 9.69
N ASN A 46 -10.39 5.29 10.11
CA ASN A 46 -9.22 4.77 10.80
C ASN A 46 -8.79 3.41 10.24
N ILE A 47 -8.75 3.29 8.91
CA ILE A 47 -8.50 2.00 8.25
C ILE A 47 -7.15 1.39 8.65
N ALA A 48 -6.14 2.22 8.94
CA ALA A 48 -4.82 1.78 9.37
C ALA A 48 -4.85 0.90 10.62
N SER A 49 -5.75 1.17 11.58
CA SER A 49 -5.85 0.35 12.80
C SER A 49 -6.46 -1.03 12.57
N LEU A 50 -7.04 -1.29 11.40
CA LEU A 50 -7.66 -2.56 11.04
C LEU A 50 -6.70 -3.49 10.29
N LEU A 51 -5.58 -2.96 9.80
CA LEU A 51 -4.58 -3.69 9.03
C LEU A 51 -3.66 -4.50 9.94
N LYS A 52 -3.27 -5.70 9.51
CA LYS A 52 -2.42 -6.63 10.29
C LYS A 52 -1.07 -6.88 9.64
N GLY A 53 -0.82 -6.29 8.48
CA GLY A 53 0.41 -6.39 7.70
C GLY A 53 0.30 -7.34 6.50
N GLY A 54 0.99 -6.97 5.42
CA GLY A 54 0.98 -7.73 4.17
C GLY A 54 -0.30 -7.54 3.35
N GLU A 55 -1.18 -6.61 3.73
CA GLU A 55 -2.29 -6.17 2.90
C GLU A 55 -1.87 -5.02 1.97
N LEU A 56 -2.44 -4.99 0.76
CA LEU A 56 -2.42 -3.82 -0.13
C LEU A 56 -3.78 -3.12 -0.02
N LEU A 57 -3.76 -1.88 0.45
CA LEU A 57 -4.96 -1.06 0.57
C LEU A 57 -5.05 -0.08 -0.62
N LEU A 58 -6.16 -0.11 -1.33
CA LEU A 58 -6.56 0.89 -2.31
C LEU A 58 -7.59 1.81 -1.66
N THR A 59 -7.23 3.09 -1.50
CA THR A 59 -8.04 4.10 -0.82
C THR A 59 -7.86 5.47 -1.49
N THR A 60 -8.86 6.33 -1.38
CA THR A 60 -8.81 7.75 -1.74
C THR A 60 -8.16 8.61 -0.64
N GLY A 61 -7.77 8.00 0.49
CA GLY A 61 -7.05 8.67 1.57
C GLY A 61 -7.95 9.27 2.64
N LEU A 62 -9.18 8.79 2.80
CA LEU A 62 -10.06 9.24 3.88
C LEU A 62 -9.38 9.01 5.24
N GLY A 63 -9.26 10.08 6.04
CA GLY A 63 -8.66 10.02 7.37
C GLY A 63 -7.13 10.22 7.41
N LEU A 64 -6.44 10.39 6.26
CA LEU A 64 -5.02 10.75 6.24
C LEU A 64 -4.69 12.11 6.89
N GLY A 65 -5.69 12.99 6.94
CA GLY A 65 -5.53 14.35 7.40
C GLY A 65 -4.82 15.25 6.37
N THR A 66 -4.78 16.54 6.66
CA THR A 66 -4.17 17.56 5.79
C THR A 66 -2.84 18.06 6.32
N ARG A 67 -2.50 17.74 7.57
CA ARG A 67 -1.24 18.18 8.20
C ARG A 67 -0.14 17.16 7.92
N PRO A 68 1.10 17.60 7.64
CA PRO A 68 2.21 16.68 7.38
C PRO A 68 2.47 15.66 8.50
N ALA A 69 2.15 16.00 9.75
CA ALA A 69 2.29 15.09 10.88
C ALA A 69 1.30 13.91 10.82
N GLU A 70 0.08 14.13 10.33
CA GLU A 70 -0.97 13.11 10.19
C GLU A 70 -0.60 12.13 9.07
N GLN A 71 -0.19 12.66 7.91
CA GLN A 71 0.24 11.86 6.77
C GLN A 71 1.45 10.97 7.10
N ARG A 72 2.45 11.50 7.84
CA ARG A 72 3.61 10.71 8.28
C ARG A 72 3.24 9.61 9.28
N ALA A 73 2.21 9.82 10.10
CA ALA A 73 1.76 8.80 11.03
C ALA A 73 1.14 7.60 10.31
N PHE A 74 0.56 7.81 9.13
CA PHE A 74 -0.07 6.76 8.34
C PHE A 74 0.93 5.82 7.65
N VAL A 75 2.11 6.30 7.27
CA VAL A 75 3.12 5.53 6.51
C VAL A 75 4.30 5.05 7.37
N ARG A 76 4.15 5.08 8.70
CA ARG A 76 5.22 4.75 9.65
C ARG A 76 5.48 3.24 9.78
#